data_AF-A0A4R9Q093-F1
#
_entry.id   AF-A0A4R9Q093-F1
#
_cell.length_a   1.000
_cell.length_b   1.000
_cell.length_c   1.000
_cell.angle_alpha   90.00
_cell.angle_beta   90.00
_cell.angle_gamma   90.00
#
_symmetry.space_group_name_H-M   'P 1'
#
loop_
_entity.id
_entity.type
_entity.pdbx_description
1 polymer ?
#
loop_
_entity_poly.entity_id
_entity_poly.type
_entity_poly.pdbx_seq_one_letter_code
_entity_poly.pdbx_strand_id
1 'polypeptide(L)' 'GLSTFPQRGTERVEMMPGLRIIGYRRAVSIAFAVDGERVLILGIFYAGRNITPELLEDRH' A
#
# COMPACT_ATOMS: atom_id res chain seq x y z
N GLY A 1 -8.61 -8.53 -7.75
CA GLY A 1 -8.64 -7.06 -7.71
C GLY A 1 -8.49 -6.62 -6.27
N LEU A 2 -7.76 -5.54 -6.01
CA LEU A 2 -7.58 -4.99 -4.66
C LEU A 2 -8.92 -4.60 -4.02
N SER A 3 -9.86 -4.06 -4.80
CA SER A 3 -11.23 -3.79 -4.33
C SER A 3 -12.04 -5.04 -3.96
N THR A 4 -11.74 -6.19 -4.56
CA THR A 4 -12.45 -7.46 -4.27
C THR A 4 -11.95 -8.12 -2.99
N PHE A 5 -10.69 -7.90 -2.64
CA PHE A 5 -10.06 -8.48 -1.45
C PHE A 5 -9.09 -7.45 -0.83
N PRO A 6 -9.61 -6.36 -0.24
CA PRO A 6 -8.81 -5.22 0.19
C PRO A 6 -7.89 -5.54 1.38
N GLN A 7 -8.23 -6.57 2.15
CA GLN A 7 -7.43 -7.01 3.30
C GLN A 7 -6.22 -7.90 2.91
N ARG A 8 -5.93 -8.07 1.61
CA ARG A 8 -4.74 -8.79 1.15
C ARG A 8 -3.49 -7.92 1.26
N GLY A 9 -2.33 -8.57 1.41
CA GLY A 9 -1.06 -7.88 1.61
C GLY A 9 -0.73 -7.69 3.08
N THR A 10 0.50 -7.27 3.34
CA THR A 10 0.96 -7.06 4.72
C THR A 10 0.55 -5.67 5.16
N GLU A 11 -0.18 -5.61 6.28
CA GLU A 11 -0.49 -4.36 6.95
C GLU A 11 0.76 -3.81 7.63
N ARG A 12 0.94 -2.49 7.50
CA ARG A 12 2.08 -1.74 8.02
C ARG A 12 1.58 -0.67 9.00
N VAL A 13 0.87 -1.12 10.03
CA VAL A 13 0.27 -0.25 11.05
C VAL A 13 1.31 0.61 11.77
N GLU A 14 2.55 0.14 11.85
CA GLU A 14 3.69 0.87 12.40
C GLU A 14 4.08 2.10 11.58
N MET A 15 3.70 2.16 10.30
CA MET A 15 3.91 3.31 9.42
C MET A 15 2.65 4.17 9.33
N MET A 16 1.49 3.55 9.10
CA MET A 16 0.21 4.24 9.02
C MET A 16 -0.95 3.24 9.20
N PRO A 17 -1.96 3.54 10.02
CA PRO A 17 -3.14 2.67 10.16
C PRO A 17 -3.82 2.39 8.82
N GLY A 18 -4.17 1.13 8.56
CA GLY A 18 -4.83 0.73 7.31
C GLY A 18 -3.92 0.69 6.07
N LEU A 19 -2.65 1.06 6.18
CA LEU A 19 -1.66 0.92 5.11
C LEU A 19 -1.34 -0.54 4.84
N ARG A 20 -1.42 -0.93 3.58
CA ARG A 20 -1.10 -2.27 3.09
C ARG A 20 -0.14 -2.22 1.91
N ILE A 21 0.74 -3.21 1.84
CA ILE A 21 1.68 -3.38 0.74
C ILE A 21 1.50 -4.76 0.11
N ILE A 22 1.37 -4.80 -1.21
CA ILE A 22 1.42 -6.05 -2.00
C ILE A 22 2.56 -6.02 -3.01
N GLY A 23 3.16 -7.19 -3.25
CA GLY A 23 4.09 -7.39 -4.36
C GLY A 23 3.35 -7.80 -5.64
N TYR A 24 3.76 -7.25 -6.77
CA TYR A 24 3.31 -7.62 -8.11
C TYR A 24 4.51 -8.01 -9.00
N ARG A 25 4.41 -9.18 -9.65
CA ARG A 25 5.42 -9.75 -10.55
C ARG A 25 6.86 -9.70 -10.02
N ARG A 26 7.04 -9.78 -8.70
CA ARG A 26 8.35 -9.73 -7.99
C ARG A 26 9.20 -8.48 -8.24
N ALA A 27 8.66 -7.45 -8.90
CA ALA A 27 9.41 -6.24 -9.28
C ALA A 27 8.74 -4.94 -8.82
N VAL A 28 7.47 -5.02 -8.40
CA VAL A 28 6.65 -3.86 -8.08
C VAL A 28 6.02 -4.05 -6.70
N SER A 29 6.11 -3.04 -5.85
CA SER A 29 5.38 -2.93 -4.60
C SER A 29 4.28 -1.89 -4.76
N ILE A 30 3.05 -2.24 -4.41
CA ILE A 30 1.91 -1.33 -4.44
C ILE A 30 1.54 -1.03 -2.99
N ALA A 31 1.64 0.23 -2.59
CA ALA A 31 1.17 0.72 -1.31
C ALA A 31 -0.23 1.30 -1.47
N PHE A 32 -1.14 0.92 -0.59
CA PHE A 32 -2.52 1.39 -0.62
C PHE A 32 -3.11 1.43 0.79
N ALA A 33 -4.08 2.32 0.99
CA ALA A 33 -4.90 2.36 2.20
C ALA A 33 -6.28 1.78 1.93
N VAL A 34 -6.89 1.21 2.96
CA VAL A 34 -8.28 0.75 2.95
C VAL A 34 -9.09 1.64 3.90
N ASP A 35 -10.04 2.39 3.36
CA ASP A 35 -10.97 3.23 4.13
C ASP A 35 -12.40 2.74 3.87
N GLY A 36 -12.93 1.95 4.82
CA GLY A 36 -14.18 1.23 4.66
C GLY A 36 -14.17 0.34 3.42
N GLU A 37 -15.04 0.67 2.45
CA GLU A 37 -15.17 -0.04 1.16
C GLU A 37 -14.29 0.55 0.04
N ARG A 38 -13.47 1.56 0.35
CA ARG A 38 -12.61 2.24 -0.62
C ARG A 38 -11.18 1.78 -0.49
N VAL A 39 -10.52 1.68 -1.64
CA VAL A 39 -9.08 1.42 -1.73
C VAL A 39 -8.41 2.62 -2.38
N LEU A 40 -7.51 3.27 -1.66
CA LEU A 40 -6.72 4.39 -2.15
C LEU A 40 -5.31 3.92 -2.48
N ILE A 41 -4.89 4.03 -3.74
CA ILE A 41 -3.52 3.71 -4.13
C ILE A 41 -2.62 4.90 -3.77
N LEU A 42 -1.74 4.70 -2.81
CA LEU A 42 -0.80 5.72 -2.33
C LEU A 42 0.47 5.74 -3.17
N GLY A 43 0.86 4.61 -3.75
CA GLY A 43 2.06 4.59 -4.57
C GLY A 43 2.36 3.24 -5.21
N ILE A 44 3.11 3.31 -6.31
CA ILE A 44 3.66 2.17 -7.03
C ILE A 44 5.16 2.33 -7.07
N PHE A 45 5.87 1.39 -6.45
CA PHE A 45 7.31 1.44 -6.25
C PHE A 45 7.99 0.29 -6.99
N TYR A 46 9.02 0.61 -7.76
CA TYR A 46 9.78 -0.37 -8.53
C TYR A 46 11.09 -0.72 -7.83
N ALA A 47 11.60 -1.92 -8.14
CA ALA A 47 12.98 -2.33 -7.86
C ALA A 47 13.40 -2.24 -6.39
N GLY A 48 12.48 -2.47 -5.46
CA GLY A 48 12.80 -2.48 -4.02
C GLY A 48 13.08 -1.10 -3.43
N ARG A 49 12.60 -0.01 -4.04
CA ARG A 49 12.67 1.32 -3.43
C ARG A 49 12.04 1.28 -2.03
N ASN A 50 12.75 1.81 -1.05
CA ASN A 50 12.25 1.90 0.31
C ASN A 50 10.97 2.74 0.35
N ILE A 51 9.94 2.16 0.97
CA ILE A 51 8.66 2.81 1.24
C ILE A 51 8.78 3.40 2.64
N THR A 52 8.70 4.72 2.76
CA THR A 52 8.79 5.43 4.04
C THR A 52 7.46 6.12 4.37
N PRO A 53 7.13 6.33 5.66
CA PRO A 53 5.90 7.01 6.06
C PRO A 53 5.75 8.40 5.43
N GLU A 54 6.84 9.18 5.39
CA GLU A 54 6.83 10.55 4.87
C GLU A 54 6.44 10.60 3.39
N LEU A 55 6.79 9.57 2.63
CA LEU A 55 6.43 9.48 1.20
C LEU A 55 4.94 9.19 0.97
N LEU A 56 4.28 8.61 1.98
CA LEU A 56 2.89 8.16 1.95
C LEU A 56 1.94 9.14 2.60
N GLU A 57 2.35 9.85 3.66
CA GLU A 57 1.53 10.83 4.37
C GLU A 57 1.04 11.95 3.43
N ASP A 58 1.89 12.45 2.54
CA ASP A 58 1.52 13.47 1.53
C ASP A 58 0.49 12.98 0.50
N ARG A 59 0.15 11.68 0.51
CA ARG A 59 -0.66 11.01 -0.51
C ARG A 59 -1.93 10.33 0.02
N HIS A 60 -2.14 10.37 1.33
CA HIS A 60 -3.32 9.81 2.00
C HIS A 60 -4.41 10.88 2.13
#